data_AF-A0A161YJ63-F1
#
_entry.id   AF-A0A161YJ63-F1
#
_cell.length_a   1.000
_cell.length_b   1.000
_cell.length_c   1.000
_cell.angle_alpha   90.00
_cell.angle_beta   90.00
_cell.angle_gamma   90.00
#
_symmetry.space_group_name_H-M   'P 1'
#
loop_
_entity.id
_entity.type
_entity.pdbx_description
1 polymer ?
#
loop_
_entity_poly.entity_id
_entity_poly.type
_entity_poly.pdbx_seq_one_letter_code
_entity_poly.pdbx_strand_id
1 'polypeptide(L)'
;MFNKIIILTIAMLLTACSSSTKISQAIKANHLKPTTYSNIVITNNNTEAPEHFADAVKSYLKQELKNNAIYKKAGGSNVTISINGYRMRSGFSRAMFGMFAGKDGVDSEVVVTDAQGDVIGKSTISSYNIMAIGDMQDIARMHAEEIAKFLRNDKQKKS
;
A
#
# COMPACT_ATOMS: atom_id res chain seq x y z
N MET A 1 -26.44 27.27 23.35
CA MET A 1 -25.35 26.35 23.75
C MET A 1 -25.34 25.00 23.01
N PHE A 2 -26.40 24.61 22.27
CA PHE A 2 -26.45 23.34 21.52
C PHE A 2 -25.58 23.27 20.26
N ASN A 3 -25.19 24.41 19.67
CA ASN A 3 -24.47 24.45 18.39
C ASN A 3 -22.97 24.07 18.47
N LYS A 4 -22.38 24.03 19.68
CA LYS A 4 -20.96 23.69 19.85
C LYS A 4 -20.71 22.19 20.06
N ILE A 5 -21.73 21.43 20.42
CA ILE A 5 -21.62 19.98 20.66
C ILE A 5 -21.64 19.20 19.33
N ILE A 6 -22.38 19.68 18.33
CA ILE A 6 -22.48 19.02 17.00
C ILE A 6 -21.15 19.06 16.24
N ILE A 7 -20.33 20.11 16.43
CA ILE A 7 -19.04 20.26 15.73
C ILE A 7 -17.98 19.29 16.29
N LEU A 8 -18.07 18.92 17.58
CA LEU A 8 -17.10 18.02 18.20
C LEU A 8 -17.29 16.55 17.77
N THR A 9 -18.52 16.15 17.44
CA THR A 9 -18.83 14.76 17.05
C THR A 9 -18.45 14.43 15.61
N ILE A 10 -18.40 15.42 14.71
CA ILE A 10 -18.04 15.24 13.29
C ILE A 10 -16.52 15.08 13.10
N ALA A 11 -15.70 15.62 14.01
CA ALA A 11 -14.24 15.54 13.91
C ALA A 11 -13.66 14.13 14.21
N MET A 12 -14.42 13.23 14.85
CA MET A 12 -13.98 11.85 15.13
C MET A 12 -14.30 10.85 13.99
N LEU A 13 -15.03 11.27 12.95
CA LEU A 13 -15.43 10.39 11.84
C LEU A 13 -14.40 10.33 10.69
N LEU A 14 -13.24 10.97 10.83
CA LEU A 14 -12.11 10.77 9.92
C LEU A 14 -11.38 9.48 10.30
N THR A 15 -12.08 8.37 10.18
CA THR A 15 -11.59 7.01 10.42
C THR A 15 -10.47 6.68 9.45
N ALA A 16 -9.27 6.58 10.00
CA ALA A 16 -8.06 6.18 9.32
C ALA A 16 -8.20 4.77 8.73
N CYS A 17 -7.92 4.62 7.43
CA CYS A 17 -7.47 3.33 6.92
C CYS A 17 -6.22 2.93 7.70
N SER A 18 -6.24 1.79 8.39
CA SER A 18 -5.08 1.32 9.13
C SER A 18 -4.19 0.48 8.20
N SER A 19 -3.03 1.01 7.88
CA SER A 19 -1.98 0.27 7.19
C SER A 19 -0.83 0.00 8.17
N SER A 20 -0.18 -1.14 8.04
CA SER A 20 0.98 -1.52 8.84
C SER A 20 2.11 -1.91 7.91
N THR A 21 3.26 -1.23 8.02
CA THR A 21 4.47 -1.63 7.30
C THR A 21 5.51 -2.16 8.28
N LYS A 22 6.00 -3.38 8.04
CA LYS A 22 7.11 -3.97 8.79
C LYS A 22 8.37 -3.91 7.93
N ILE A 23 9.24 -2.95 8.24
CA ILE A 23 10.50 -2.74 7.51
C ILE A 23 11.52 -3.77 8.00
N SER A 24 11.95 -4.67 7.11
CA SER A 24 13.02 -5.63 7.39
C SER A 24 14.41 -5.04 7.07
N GLN A 25 14.50 -4.18 6.05
CA GLN A 25 15.68 -3.43 5.67
C GLN A 25 15.26 -2.08 5.11
N ALA A 26 15.58 -1.00 5.83
CA ALA A 26 15.34 0.35 5.33
C ALA A 26 16.12 0.58 4.02
N ILE A 27 15.60 1.43 3.14
CA ILE A 27 16.26 1.74 1.88
C ILE A 27 17.60 2.41 2.20
N LYS A 28 18.71 1.70 1.94
CA LYS A 28 20.08 2.22 2.01
C LYS A 28 20.28 3.18 0.86
N ALA A 29 19.94 4.45 1.10
CA ALA A 29 20.38 5.55 0.25
C ALA A 29 21.89 5.73 0.48
N ASN A 30 22.72 4.96 -0.23
CA ASN A 30 24.13 5.32 -0.37
C ASN A 30 24.16 6.71 -1.03
N HIS A 31 24.50 7.71 -0.22
CA HIS A 31 24.79 9.11 -0.51
C HIS A 31 24.15 9.69 -1.79
N LEU A 32 23.19 10.62 -1.58
CA LEU A 32 22.50 11.52 -2.54
C LEU A 32 21.05 11.09 -2.87
N LYS A 33 20.07 11.92 -2.47
CA LYS A 33 18.62 11.82 -2.82
C LYS A 33 18.40 11.76 -4.35
N PRO A 34 17.16 11.53 -4.85
CA PRO A 34 16.15 10.53 -4.51
C PRO A 34 16.26 9.30 -5.43
N THR A 35 15.99 8.11 -4.89
CA THR A 35 15.91 6.87 -5.67
C THR A 35 14.69 6.94 -6.60
N THR A 36 14.92 7.24 -7.87
CA THR A 36 13.86 7.10 -8.89
C THR A 36 13.68 5.63 -9.24
N TYR A 37 12.46 5.23 -9.58
CA TYR A 37 12.11 3.86 -9.94
C TYR A 37 11.70 3.78 -11.39
N SER A 38 12.20 2.77 -12.11
CA SER A 38 11.90 2.59 -13.54
C SER A 38 11.25 1.28 -13.90
N ASN A 39 11.60 0.20 -13.20
CA ASN A 39 10.99 -1.10 -13.42
C ASN A 39 10.17 -1.52 -12.21
N ILE A 40 8.92 -1.90 -12.44
CA ILE A 40 8.00 -2.35 -11.39
C ILE A 40 7.43 -3.69 -11.84
N VAL A 41 7.83 -4.74 -11.14
CA VAL A 41 7.36 -6.11 -11.35
C VAL A 41 6.51 -6.50 -10.16
N ILE A 42 5.28 -6.92 -10.42
CA ILE A 42 4.37 -7.42 -9.39
C ILE A 42 4.04 -8.86 -9.75
N THR A 43 4.23 -9.77 -8.80
CA THR A 43 3.87 -11.17 -8.91
C THR A 43 2.79 -11.47 -7.88
N ASN A 44 1.72 -12.13 -8.32
CA ASN A 44 0.69 -12.63 -7.42
C ASN A 44 0.99 -14.09 -7.07
N ASN A 45 1.40 -14.34 -5.83
CA ASN A 45 1.64 -15.69 -5.31
C ASN A 45 0.44 -16.24 -4.54
N ASN A 46 -0.66 -15.48 -4.48
CA ASN A 46 -1.86 -15.81 -3.72
C ASN A 46 -3.02 -16.19 -4.65
N THR A 47 -3.66 -17.32 -4.39
CA THR A 47 -4.76 -17.85 -5.23
C THR A 47 -6.11 -17.19 -4.97
N GLU A 48 -6.26 -16.43 -3.88
CA GLU A 48 -7.50 -15.73 -3.52
C GLU A 48 -7.59 -14.34 -4.14
N ALA A 49 -6.44 -13.75 -4.52
CA ALA A 49 -6.40 -12.48 -5.21
C ALA A 49 -6.98 -12.60 -6.63
N PRO A 50 -7.91 -11.70 -7.03
CA PRO A 50 -8.42 -11.66 -8.40
C PRO A 50 -7.30 -11.51 -9.43
N GLU A 51 -7.50 -12.06 -10.63
CA GLU A 51 -6.50 -12.08 -11.70
C GLU A 51 -5.92 -10.68 -12.01
N HIS A 52 -6.78 -9.66 -12.06
CA HIS A 52 -6.39 -8.28 -12.38
C HIS A 52 -5.91 -7.46 -11.17
N PHE A 53 -5.85 -8.04 -9.98
CA PHE A 53 -5.49 -7.29 -8.77
C PHE A 53 -4.04 -6.77 -8.82
N ALA A 54 -3.10 -7.62 -9.25
CA ALA A 54 -1.69 -7.22 -9.38
C ALA A 54 -1.51 -6.07 -10.39
N ASP A 55 -2.27 -6.09 -11.50
CA ASP A 55 -2.25 -5.03 -12.50
C ASP A 55 -2.86 -3.74 -11.97
N ALA A 56 -3.94 -3.83 -11.19
CA ALA A 56 -4.52 -2.66 -10.52
C ALA A 56 -3.52 -2.02 -9.56
N VAL A 57 -2.87 -2.80 -8.68
CA VAL A 57 -1.81 -2.31 -7.78
C VAL A 57 -0.68 -1.66 -8.58
N LYS A 58 -0.24 -2.28 -9.67
CA LYS A 58 0.83 -1.75 -10.53
C LYS A 58 0.43 -0.41 -11.17
N SER A 59 -0.81 -0.29 -11.64
CA SER A 59 -1.33 0.93 -12.26
C SER A 59 -1.36 2.09 -11.27
N TYR A 60 -1.99 1.88 -10.10
CA TYR A 60 -2.05 2.88 -9.05
C TYR A 60 -0.68 3.24 -8.51
N LEU A 61 0.21 2.26 -8.32
CA LEU A 61 1.57 2.53 -7.84
C LEU A 61 2.34 3.37 -8.85
N LYS A 62 2.28 3.05 -10.14
CA LYS A 62 2.89 3.89 -11.19
C LYS A 62 2.33 5.31 -11.17
N GLN A 63 1.04 5.47 -10.96
CA GLN A 63 0.41 6.78 -10.85
C GLN A 63 0.95 7.55 -9.63
N GLU A 64 0.99 6.93 -8.45
CA GLU A 64 1.54 7.54 -7.24
C GLU A 64 3.01 7.95 -7.40
N LEU A 65 3.84 7.09 -7.98
CA LEU A 65 5.25 7.40 -8.21
C LEU A 65 5.44 8.54 -9.23
N LYS A 66 4.57 8.63 -10.25
CA LYS A 66 4.57 9.76 -11.20
C LYS A 66 4.13 11.06 -10.52
N ASN A 67 3.05 11.02 -9.74
CA ASN A 67 2.53 12.18 -9.01
C ASN A 67 3.56 12.75 -8.03
N ASN A 68 4.41 11.89 -7.48
CA ASN A 68 5.49 12.25 -6.55
C ASN A 68 6.85 12.48 -7.24
N ALA A 69 6.90 12.53 -8.58
CA ALA A 69 8.11 12.77 -9.38
C ALA A 69 9.29 11.79 -9.10
N ILE A 70 8.99 10.57 -8.66
CA ILE A 70 9.98 9.51 -8.39
C ILE A 70 9.89 8.32 -9.36
N TYR A 71 9.04 8.41 -10.39
CA TYR A 71 9.03 7.48 -11.52
C TYR A 71 9.84 8.03 -12.70
N LYS A 72 10.72 7.20 -13.27
CA LYS A 72 11.41 7.49 -14.55
C LYS A 72 11.27 6.32 -15.50
N LYS A 73 11.28 6.57 -16.82
CA LYS A 73 11.20 5.47 -17.80
C LYS A 73 12.48 4.62 -17.86
N ALA A 74 13.63 5.15 -17.44
CA ALA A 74 14.92 4.48 -17.47
C ALA A 74 15.86 5.04 -16.38
N GLY A 75 16.90 4.27 -16.04
CA GLY A 75 17.97 4.69 -15.13
C GLY A 75 17.57 4.79 -13.66
N GLY A 76 16.48 4.14 -13.25
CA GLY A 76 16.02 4.05 -11.87
C GLY A 76 16.25 2.67 -11.26
N SER A 77 16.06 2.56 -9.95
CA SER A 77 16.02 1.29 -9.24
C SER A 77 14.85 0.42 -9.69
N ASN A 78 15.01 -0.87 -9.54
CA ASN A 78 13.96 -1.85 -9.81
C ASN A 78 13.18 -2.12 -8.51
N VAL A 79 11.87 -2.31 -8.65
CA VAL A 79 10.98 -2.68 -7.55
C VAL A 79 10.30 -3.99 -7.91
N THR A 80 10.48 -4.99 -7.05
CA THR A 80 9.79 -6.27 -7.12
C THR A 80 8.82 -6.37 -5.96
N ILE A 81 7.57 -6.71 -6.26
CA ILE A 81 6.49 -6.82 -5.29
C ILE A 81 5.89 -8.22 -5.40
N SER A 82 5.89 -8.95 -4.31
CA SER A 82 5.28 -10.28 -4.23
C SER A 82 4.05 -10.21 -3.34
N ILE A 83 2.87 -10.36 -3.93
CA ILE A 83 1.60 -10.43 -3.20
C ILE A 83 1.49 -11.84 -2.61
N ASN A 84 1.56 -11.92 -1.29
CA ASN A 84 1.61 -13.19 -0.56
C ASN A 84 0.29 -13.47 0.19
N GLY A 85 -0.42 -12.41 0.58
CA GLY A 85 -1.73 -12.50 1.22
C GLY A 85 -2.74 -11.60 0.52
N TYR A 86 -3.95 -12.11 0.33
CA TYR A 86 -5.10 -11.32 -0.08
C TYR A 86 -6.33 -11.86 0.62
N ARG A 87 -7.19 -10.97 1.10
CA ARG A 87 -8.49 -11.34 1.66
C ARG A 87 -9.49 -10.26 1.36
N MET A 88 -10.61 -10.66 0.77
CA MET A 88 -11.78 -9.79 0.61
C MET A 88 -13.03 -10.56 1.02
N ARG A 89 -13.74 -10.05 2.03
CA ARG A 89 -15.00 -10.60 2.50
C ARG A 89 -16.09 -10.43 1.43
N SER A 90 -17.02 -11.38 1.39
CA SER A 90 -18.22 -11.26 0.56
C SER A 90 -19.07 -10.07 1.01
N GLY A 91 -19.84 -9.50 0.08
CA GLY A 91 -20.77 -8.41 0.38
C GLY A 91 -21.78 -8.76 1.47
N PHE A 92 -22.24 -10.02 1.50
CA PHE A 92 -23.13 -10.52 2.55
C PHE A 92 -22.49 -10.48 3.94
N SER A 93 -21.27 -11.01 4.08
CA SER A 93 -20.57 -11.00 5.38
C SER A 93 -20.28 -9.58 5.86
N ARG A 94 -19.96 -8.66 4.94
CA ARG A 94 -19.81 -7.23 5.25
C ARG A 94 -21.12 -6.61 5.73
N ALA A 95 -22.25 -6.90 5.08
CA ALA A 95 -23.54 -6.34 5.45
C ALA A 95 -24.07 -6.87 6.80
N MET A 96 -23.87 -8.16 7.08
CA MET A 96 -24.42 -8.80 8.28
C MET A 96 -23.61 -8.50 9.55
N PHE A 97 -22.29 -8.45 9.45
CA PHE A 97 -21.41 -8.34 10.63
C PHE A 97 -20.53 -7.09 10.64
N GLY A 98 -20.53 -6.28 9.57
CA GLY A 98 -19.76 -5.03 9.49
C GLY A 98 -18.28 -5.23 9.86
N MET A 99 -17.79 -4.41 10.79
CA MET A 99 -16.42 -4.50 11.32
C MET A 99 -16.12 -5.83 12.03
N PHE A 100 -17.13 -6.50 12.57
CA PHE A 100 -16.95 -7.79 13.27
C PHE A 100 -16.70 -8.97 12.31
N ALA A 101 -16.95 -8.84 11.00
CA ALA A 101 -16.57 -9.86 10.02
C ALA A 101 -15.05 -9.96 9.79
N GLY A 102 -14.25 -9.08 10.40
CA GLY A 102 -12.80 -9.03 10.25
C GLY A 102 -12.35 -7.87 9.37
N LYS A 103 -11.25 -8.05 8.65
CA LYS A 103 -10.65 -7.03 7.79
C LYS A 103 -10.43 -7.56 6.38
N ASP A 104 -10.57 -6.67 5.40
CA ASP A 104 -10.13 -6.92 4.03
C ASP A 104 -8.73 -6.36 3.87
N GLY A 105 -7.90 -6.94 3.02
CA GLY A 105 -6.58 -6.42 2.80
C GLY A 105 -5.66 -7.32 2.00
N VAL A 106 -4.42 -6.86 1.95
CA VAL A 106 -3.36 -7.45 1.16
C VAL A 106 -2.05 -7.35 1.93
N ASP A 107 -1.25 -8.40 1.82
CA ASP A 107 0.10 -8.49 2.36
C ASP A 107 1.07 -8.74 1.20
N SER A 108 2.10 -7.91 1.11
CA SER A 108 3.15 -8.06 0.10
C SER A 108 4.55 -7.90 0.66
N GLU A 109 5.50 -8.55 0.00
CA GLU A 109 6.92 -8.27 0.17
C GLU A 109 7.39 -7.34 -0.95
N VAL A 110 8.02 -6.24 -0.58
CA VAL A 110 8.58 -5.24 -1.49
C VAL A 110 10.09 -5.28 -1.39
N VAL A 111 10.76 -5.51 -2.51
CA VAL A 111 12.22 -5.51 -2.65
C VAL A 111 12.62 -4.44 -3.64
N VAL A 112 13.61 -3.63 -3.26
CA VAL A 112 14.19 -2.60 -4.11
C VAL A 112 15.63 -2.99 -4.40
N THR A 113 15.97 -3.06 -5.69
CA THR A 113 17.34 -3.30 -6.16
C THR A 113 17.88 -2.12 -6.95
N ASP A 114 19.18 -1.88 -6.87
CA ASP A 114 19.86 -0.89 -7.72
C ASP A 114 20.10 -1.42 -9.14
N ALA A 115 20.88 -0.68 -9.93
CA ALA A 115 21.19 -1.05 -11.30
C ALA A 115 22.16 -2.24 -11.40
N GLN A 116 22.90 -2.52 -10.33
CA GLN A 116 23.87 -3.61 -10.21
C GLN A 116 23.19 -4.91 -9.74
N GLY A 117 21.95 -4.81 -9.24
CA GLY A 117 21.15 -5.92 -8.74
C GLY A 117 21.23 -6.07 -7.22
N ASP A 118 21.92 -5.17 -6.52
CA ASP A 118 22.06 -5.23 -5.08
C ASP A 118 20.77 -4.79 -4.39
N VAL A 119 20.37 -5.53 -3.34
CA VAL A 119 19.19 -5.21 -2.54
C VAL A 119 19.47 -4.00 -1.65
N ILE A 120 18.94 -2.85 -2.05
CA ILE A 120 19.07 -1.60 -1.31
C ILE A 120 17.91 -1.38 -0.35
N GLY A 121 16.76 -2.06 -0.49
CA GLY A 121 15.65 -1.96 0.46
C GLY A 121 14.72 -3.15 0.44
N LYS A 122 14.15 -3.50 1.60
CA LYS A 122 13.21 -4.61 1.74
C LYS A 122 12.19 -4.37 2.84
N SER A 123 10.91 -4.53 2.54
CA SER A 123 9.83 -4.36 3.52
C SER A 123 8.67 -5.31 3.26
N THR A 124 8.01 -5.74 4.33
CA THR A 124 6.69 -6.35 4.24
C THR A 124 5.66 -5.25 4.46
N ILE A 125 4.71 -5.11 3.55
CA ILE A 125 3.69 -4.08 3.58
C ILE A 125 2.32 -4.75 3.68
N SER A 126 1.54 -4.32 4.66
CA SER A 126 0.19 -4.81 4.91
C SER A 126 -0.78 -3.64 4.89
N SER A 127 -1.81 -3.74 4.06
CA SER A 127 -2.85 -2.70 3.93
C SER A 127 -4.20 -3.30 4.23
N TYR A 128 -4.96 -2.66 5.14
CA TYR A 128 -6.25 -3.19 5.59
C TYR A 128 -7.36 -2.15 5.52
N ASN A 129 -8.48 -2.59 4.94
CA ASN A 129 -9.74 -1.88 4.96
C ASN A 129 -10.63 -2.47 6.07
N ILE A 130 -10.57 -1.86 7.26
CA ILE A 130 -11.37 -2.28 8.42
C ILE A 130 -12.84 -1.98 8.19
N MET A 131 -13.16 -0.81 7.62
CA MET A 131 -14.52 -0.35 7.44
C MET A 131 -15.30 -1.13 6.37
N ALA A 132 -14.61 -1.96 5.58
CA ALA A 132 -15.21 -2.78 4.53
C ALA A 132 -15.90 -1.96 3.42
N ILE A 133 -15.48 -0.71 3.23
CA ILE A 133 -16.05 0.20 2.24
C ILE A 133 -15.29 0.08 0.92
N GLY A 134 -16.01 -0.05 -0.19
CA GLY A 134 -15.41 -0.14 -1.51
C GLY A 134 -15.10 -1.56 -1.95
N ASP A 135 -14.45 -1.66 -3.10
CA ASP A 135 -14.20 -2.92 -3.78
C ASP A 135 -12.71 -3.27 -3.82
N MET A 136 -12.36 -4.22 -4.69
CA MET A 136 -10.98 -4.64 -4.92
C MET A 136 -10.08 -3.48 -5.37
N GLN A 137 -10.60 -2.51 -6.14
CA GLN A 137 -9.83 -1.37 -6.64
C GLN A 137 -9.42 -0.45 -5.50
N ASP A 138 -10.28 -0.26 -4.50
CA ASP A 138 -9.94 0.52 -3.32
C ASP A 138 -8.83 -0.12 -2.49
N ILE A 139 -8.84 -1.45 -2.35
CA ILE A 139 -7.76 -2.19 -1.70
C ILE A 139 -6.46 -2.05 -2.51
N ALA A 140 -6.53 -2.19 -3.83
CA ALA A 140 -5.38 -2.07 -4.71
C ALA A 140 -4.74 -0.67 -4.64
N ARG A 141 -5.59 0.38 -4.68
CA ARG A 141 -5.16 1.77 -4.56
C ARG A 141 -4.53 2.06 -3.21
N MET A 142 -5.20 1.71 -2.11
CA MET A 142 -4.68 1.89 -0.76
C MET A 142 -3.32 1.19 -0.60
N HIS A 143 -3.19 -0.03 -1.12
CA HIS A 143 -1.93 -0.76 -1.03
C HIS A 143 -0.81 -0.13 -1.85
N ALA A 144 -1.13 0.32 -3.07
CA ALA A 144 -0.20 1.08 -3.90
C ALA A 144 0.30 2.36 -3.21
N GLU A 145 -0.59 3.09 -2.53
CA GLU A 145 -0.23 4.28 -1.74
C GLU A 145 0.76 3.93 -0.61
N GLU A 146 0.57 2.82 0.10
CA GLU A 146 1.49 2.39 1.16
C GLU A 146 2.86 1.95 0.62
N ILE A 147 2.87 1.25 -0.51
CA ILE A 147 4.12 0.92 -1.21
C ILE A 147 4.84 2.21 -1.62
N ALA A 148 4.13 3.19 -2.17
CA ALA A 148 4.71 4.47 -2.55
C ALA A 148 5.29 5.23 -1.34
N LYS A 149 4.63 5.21 -0.17
CA LYS A 149 5.16 5.79 1.07
C LYS A 149 6.47 5.14 1.51
N PHE A 150 6.55 3.80 1.46
CA PHE A 150 7.79 3.07 1.73
C PHE A 150 8.91 3.48 0.76
N LEU A 151 8.62 3.53 -0.53
CA LEU A 151 9.58 3.91 -1.57
C LEU A 151 10.05 5.37 -1.44
N ARG A 152 9.20 6.26 -0.93
CA ARG A 152 9.57 7.65 -0.61
C ARG A 152 10.42 7.78 0.65
N ASN A 153 10.57 6.70 1.42
CA ASN A 153 11.18 6.70 2.74
C ASN A 153 10.48 7.70 3.69
N ASP A 154 9.18 7.90 3.50
CA ASP A 154 8.37 8.73 4.39
C ASP A 154 8.39 8.07 5.78
N LYS A 155 8.84 8.81 6.81
CA LYS A 155 8.86 8.30 8.18
C LYS A 155 7.46 7.83 8.56
N GLN A 156 7.28 6.52 8.68
CA GLN A 156 6.01 5.97 9.13
C GLN A 156 5.81 6.32 10.60
N LYS A 157 4.75 7.09 10.90
CA LYS A 157 4.30 7.30 12.28
C LYS A 157 3.90 5.92 12.84
N LYS A 158 4.64 5.44 13.85
CA LYS A 158 4.17 4.34 14.70
C LYS A 158 2.80 4.75 15.25
N SER A 159 1.77 4.00 14.89
CA SER A 159 0.49 4.00 15.61
C SER A 159 0.61 3.17 16.88
#